data_AF-A0A1M4I8L7-F1
#
_entry.id   AF-A0A1M4I8L7-F1
#
_cell.length_a   1.000
_cell.length_b   1.000
_cell.length_c   1.000
_cell.angle_alpha   90.00
_cell.angle_beta   90.00
_cell.angle_gamma   90.00
#
_symmetry.space_group_name_H-M   'P 1'
#
loop_
_entity.id
_entity.type
_entity.pdbx_description
1 polymer ?
#
loop_
_entity_poly.entity_id
_entity_poly.type
_entity_poly.pdbx_seq_one_letter_code
_entity_poly.pdbx_strand_id
1 'polypeptide(L)'
;MDTRARTRPSTATLRGRVLVAVAAVSCAALAISLLRAQAPAASASAARPRTHAAMTRARPQPPPAAVAATATPPSAWTAGVDAQRMYAIAMQYDACRQRAQAPPPSAVLPPGIDERSAAAAAAQRDTERQRRDACAGIGRAQYAQIDTILRSAAAQGDADAQRTLLEQRVRGVLERASAGVRPGERIVLSAADEREAEAVVADLETLALHGDRASIEVLAQLLEAPTLAIADPAYAAAWRLAARQAPGAPFPAPERLAGREELFEWLDPAQQQQALALAPALYAQCCARR
;
A
#
# COMPACT_ATOMS: atom_id res chain seq x y z
N MET A 1 48.50 -26.63 -43.79
CA MET A 1 49.76 -27.14 -43.21
C MET A 1 49.35 -28.04 -42.04
N ASP A 2 49.28 -29.33 -42.34
CA ASP A 2 49.05 -30.41 -41.39
C ASP A 2 50.40 -30.86 -40.81
N THR A 3 50.46 -31.00 -39.49
CA THR A 3 51.44 -31.83 -38.80
C THR A 3 50.71 -32.39 -37.58
N ARG A 4 50.30 -33.68 -37.65
CA ARG A 4 51.07 -34.84 -37.18
C ARG A 4 51.37 -34.75 -35.68
N ALA A 5 51.22 -35.77 -34.86
CA ALA A 5 50.83 -37.16 -35.04
C ALA A 5 50.83 -37.78 -33.63
N ARG A 6 50.17 -38.94 -33.48
CA ARG A 6 50.66 -40.17 -32.78
C ARG A 6 51.31 -39.97 -31.40
N THR A 7 50.99 -40.72 -30.36
CA THR A 7 50.86 -42.19 -30.31
C THR A 7 50.48 -42.56 -28.87
N ARG A 8 49.63 -43.58 -28.72
CA ARG A 8 49.48 -44.47 -27.52
C ARG A 8 50.85 -45.15 -27.18
N PRO A 9 51.04 -46.00 -26.14
CA PRO A 9 50.05 -46.74 -25.33
C PRO A 9 50.44 -47.05 -23.86
N SER A 10 49.60 -47.87 -23.21
CA SER A 10 49.99 -48.94 -22.26
C SER A 10 50.54 -48.48 -20.90
N THR A 11 50.33 -49.14 -19.76
CA THR A 11 50.09 -50.56 -19.43
C THR A 11 49.73 -50.56 -17.94
N ALA A 12 48.71 -51.31 -17.53
CA ALA A 12 48.88 -52.56 -16.79
C ALA A 12 48.88 -52.42 -15.25
N THR A 13 47.93 -53.15 -14.66
CA THR A 13 48.14 -54.04 -13.50
C THR A 13 48.38 -53.37 -12.14
N LEU A 14 47.98 -53.90 -10.99
CA LEU A 14 47.41 -55.18 -10.58
C LEU A 14 46.92 -54.95 -9.13
N ARG A 15 45.97 -55.79 -8.67
CA ARG A 15 45.84 -56.35 -7.30
C ARG A 15 46.09 -55.42 -6.10
N GLY A 16 45.15 -55.25 -5.17
CA GLY A 16 44.35 -56.25 -4.49
C GLY A 16 44.12 -55.68 -3.08
N ARG A 17 42.88 -55.68 -2.57
CA ARG A 17 42.40 -56.66 -1.58
C ARG A 17 43.37 -56.78 -0.39
N VAL A 18 43.05 -56.45 0.86
CA VAL A 18 41.90 -56.82 1.72
C VAL A 18 42.32 -56.26 3.11
N LEU A 19 41.56 -55.40 3.81
CA LEU A 19 40.35 -55.65 4.63
C LEU A 19 40.71 -55.59 6.14
N VAL A 20 39.76 -55.08 6.94
CA VAL A 20 39.59 -55.25 8.43
C VAL A 20 40.41 -54.26 9.29
N ALA A 21 39.95 -53.60 10.35
CA ALA A 21 38.70 -53.46 11.13
C ALA A 21 38.78 -52.08 11.84
N VAL A 22 37.74 -51.26 11.97
CA VAL A 22 36.55 -51.30 12.87
C VAL A 22 36.85 -51.32 14.37
N ALA A 23 36.18 -50.37 15.06
CA ALA A 23 35.82 -50.25 16.49
C ALA A 23 36.66 -49.20 17.26
N ALA A 24 36.16 -47.98 17.49
CA ALA A 24 35.06 -47.53 18.36
C ALA A 24 35.48 -47.33 19.83
N VAL A 25 34.80 -46.37 20.48
CA VAL A 25 34.60 -46.17 21.93
C VAL A 25 35.38 -45.00 22.59
N SER A 26 34.67 -43.87 22.64
CA SER A 26 34.22 -43.13 23.84
C SER A 26 35.17 -42.35 24.76
N CYS A 27 34.65 -41.14 25.08
CA CYS A 27 34.64 -40.44 26.36
C CYS A 27 35.95 -39.90 26.96
N ALA A 28 36.08 -38.57 26.93
CA ALA A 28 36.65 -37.80 28.03
C ALA A 28 35.86 -36.51 28.22
N ALA A 29 35.21 -36.38 29.37
CA ALA A 29 34.71 -35.14 29.93
C ALA A 29 35.81 -34.43 30.74
N LEU A 30 35.51 -33.22 31.23
CA LEU A 30 36.29 -32.31 32.10
C LEU A 30 37.15 -31.30 31.31
N ALA A 31 37.21 -30.00 31.63
CA ALA A 31 36.80 -29.30 32.85
C ALA A 31 36.93 -27.77 32.66
N ILE A 32 36.11 -27.02 33.42
CA ILE A 32 36.49 -25.84 34.23
C ILE A 32 36.90 -24.56 33.45
N SER A 33 35.97 -23.63 33.26
CA SER A 33 35.79 -22.39 34.05
C SER A 33 36.66 -21.22 33.60
N LEU A 34 36.03 -20.05 33.38
CA LEU A 34 36.31 -18.80 34.12
C LEU A 34 35.51 -17.61 33.54
N LEU A 35 34.55 -17.16 34.35
CA LEU A 35 34.14 -15.78 34.63
C LEU A 35 34.38 -14.67 33.60
N ARG A 36 33.29 -13.99 33.19
CA ARG A 36 33.15 -12.54 33.47
C ARG A 36 31.71 -12.02 33.40
N ALA A 37 31.26 -11.54 34.57
CA ALA A 37 30.51 -10.31 34.84
C ALA A 37 29.20 -9.97 34.08
N GLN A 38 28.09 -10.07 34.83
CA GLN A 38 27.13 -8.99 35.17
C GLN A 38 26.55 -8.10 34.05
N ALA A 39 25.24 -8.23 33.78
CA ALA A 39 24.25 -7.14 33.83
C ALA A 39 22.81 -7.71 33.62
N PRO A 40 21.77 -7.12 34.23
CA PRO A 40 20.42 -7.68 34.27
C PRO A 40 19.71 -7.59 32.92
N ALA A 41 18.90 -8.62 32.64
CA ALA A 41 18.06 -8.73 31.48
C ALA A 41 17.13 -7.52 31.35
N ALA A 42 17.41 -6.65 30.38
CA ALA A 42 16.38 -5.85 29.76
C ALA A 42 15.36 -6.82 29.17
N SER A 43 14.11 -6.70 29.60
CA SER A 43 12.95 -7.37 29.02
C SER A 43 12.85 -7.00 27.54
N ALA A 44 13.48 -7.82 26.70
CA ALA A 44 13.18 -7.91 25.29
C ALA A 44 11.73 -8.41 25.20
N SER A 45 10.79 -7.46 25.14
CA SER A 45 9.45 -7.71 24.64
C SER A 45 9.63 -8.12 23.19
N ALA A 46 9.79 -9.43 23.00
CA ALA A 46 9.91 -10.05 21.69
C ALA A 46 8.69 -9.61 20.88
N ALA A 47 8.94 -8.79 19.87
CA ALA A 47 7.98 -8.54 18.80
C ALA A 47 7.61 -9.91 18.23
N ARG A 48 6.42 -10.38 18.60
CA ARG A 48 5.86 -11.63 18.09
C ARG A 48 5.67 -11.42 16.58
N PRO A 49 6.24 -12.27 15.72
CA PRO A 49 5.95 -12.18 14.29
C PRO A 49 4.46 -12.46 14.08
N ARG A 50 3.73 -11.46 13.55
CA ARG A 50 2.29 -11.53 13.23
C ARG A 50 1.98 -12.38 11.99
N THR A 51 2.94 -13.15 11.49
CA THR A 51 2.86 -13.91 10.23
C THR A 51 1.83 -15.05 10.22
N HIS A 52 1.22 -15.40 11.36
CA HIS A 52 0.18 -16.44 11.40
C HIS A 52 -1.26 -15.94 11.60
N ALA A 53 -1.48 -14.66 11.92
CA ALA A 53 -2.83 -14.18 12.26
C ALA A 53 -3.73 -13.91 11.03
N ALA A 54 -3.14 -13.63 9.87
CA ALA A 54 -3.91 -13.29 8.67
C ALA A 54 -4.42 -14.51 7.88
N MET A 55 -3.82 -15.70 8.04
CA MET A 55 -4.15 -16.86 7.19
C MET A 55 -5.05 -17.93 7.82
N THR A 56 -5.38 -17.84 9.12
CA THR A 56 -6.23 -18.87 9.79
C THR A 56 -7.25 -18.28 10.78
N ARG A 57 -8.16 -17.44 10.29
CA ARG A 57 -9.45 -17.21 10.97
C ARG A 57 -10.60 -17.12 9.98
N ALA A 58 -11.03 -18.28 9.49
CA ALA A 58 -12.46 -18.52 9.24
C ALA A 58 -13.15 -18.65 10.62
N ARG A 59 -13.24 -17.54 11.36
CA ARG A 59 -14.21 -17.38 12.43
C ARG A 59 -15.45 -16.78 11.76
N PRO A 60 -16.68 -17.18 12.10
CA PRO A 60 -17.85 -16.45 11.61
C PRO A 60 -17.71 -15.03 12.13
N GLN A 61 -17.26 -14.13 11.28
CA GLN A 61 -17.32 -12.70 11.55
C GLN A 61 -18.80 -12.38 11.61
N PRO A 62 -19.29 -11.67 12.65
CA PRO A 62 -20.52 -10.92 12.47
C PRO A 62 -20.35 -10.08 11.20
N PRO A 63 -21.42 -9.84 10.42
CA PRO A 63 -21.33 -9.09 9.18
C PRO A 63 -20.47 -7.84 9.40
N PRO A 64 -19.67 -7.42 8.40
CA PRO A 64 -18.85 -6.23 8.53
C PRO A 64 -19.73 -5.16 9.16
N ALA A 65 -19.20 -4.46 10.17
CA ALA A 65 -19.88 -3.31 10.73
C ALA A 65 -20.01 -2.32 9.57
N ALA A 66 -21.09 -2.50 8.79
CA ALA A 66 -21.56 -1.61 7.78
C ALA A 66 -21.51 -0.27 8.47
N VAL A 67 -20.61 0.59 7.98
CA VAL A 67 -20.34 1.94 8.47
C VAL A 67 -21.50 2.36 9.34
N ALA A 68 -21.38 2.16 10.66
CA ALA A 68 -22.43 2.54 11.59
C ALA A 68 -22.33 4.05 11.78
N ALA A 69 -22.24 4.79 10.68
CA ALA A 69 -22.99 6.00 10.54
C ALA A 69 -24.42 5.59 10.89
N THR A 70 -24.95 6.16 11.97
CA THR A 70 -26.39 6.40 12.06
C THR A 70 -26.88 6.69 10.64
N ALA A 71 -27.64 5.76 10.07
CA ALA A 71 -28.14 5.83 8.72
C ALA A 71 -28.94 7.12 8.64
N THR A 72 -28.27 8.18 8.21
CA THR A 72 -28.90 9.47 8.04
C THR A 72 -29.76 9.20 6.82
N PRO A 73 -31.10 9.33 6.92
CA PRO A 73 -31.96 9.07 5.78
C PRO A 73 -31.43 9.89 4.60
N PRO A 74 -31.42 9.33 3.37
CA PRO A 74 -31.03 10.09 2.20
C PRO A 74 -31.78 11.41 2.27
N SER A 75 -31.04 12.53 2.17
CA SER A 75 -31.69 13.83 2.05
C SER A 75 -32.67 13.73 0.88
N ALA A 76 -33.81 14.42 0.94
CA ALA A 76 -34.85 14.33 -0.11
C ALA A 76 -34.32 14.59 -1.53
N TRP A 77 -33.12 15.16 -1.65
CA TRP A 77 -32.40 15.47 -2.88
C TRP A 77 -31.57 14.31 -3.45
N THR A 78 -31.28 13.26 -2.66
CA THR A 78 -30.56 12.06 -3.12
C THR A 78 -31.48 10.89 -3.42
N ALA A 79 -32.79 11.02 -3.16
CA ALA A 79 -33.78 10.01 -3.50
C ALA A 79 -33.84 9.79 -5.02
N GLY A 80 -33.46 8.58 -5.48
CA GLY A 80 -33.50 8.19 -6.88
C GLY A 80 -32.26 8.56 -7.70
N VAL A 81 -31.24 9.16 -7.10
CA VAL A 81 -29.92 9.35 -7.73
C VAL A 81 -29.07 8.11 -7.45
N ASP A 82 -28.38 7.56 -8.44
CA ASP A 82 -27.46 6.45 -8.20
C ASP A 82 -26.19 6.89 -7.45
N ALA A 83 -25.53 5.94 -6.78
CA ALA A 83 -24.39 6.22 -5.90
C ALA A 83 -23.20 6.86 -6.65
N GLN A 84 -22.94 6.41 -7.89
CA GLN A 84 -21.87 6.94 -8.74
C GLN A 84 -22.14 8.40 -9.13
N ARG A 85 -23.40 8.74 -9.41
CA ARG A 85 -23.82 10.10 -9.71
C ARG A 85 -23.71 10.99 -8.48
N MET A 86 -24.04 10.48 -7.29
CA MET A 86 -23.82 11.22 -6.04
C MET A 86 -22.33 11.54 -5.86
N TYR A 87 -21.45 10.55 -6.03
CA TYR A 87 -20.00 10.77 -5.97
C TYR A 87 -19.54 11.83 -6.98
N ALA A 88 -19.97 11.75 -8.25
CA ALA A 88 -19.64 12.73 -9.27
C ALA A 88 -20.08 14.16 -8.92
N ILE A 89 -21.26 14.31 -8.31
CA ILE A 89 -21.75 15.62 -7.82
C ILE A 89 -20.87 16.14 -6.69
N ALA A 90 -20.51 15.30 -5.72
CA ALA A 90 -19.61 15.69 -4.63
C ALA A 90 -18.25 16.16 -5.16
N MET A 91 -17.68 15.44 -6.12
CA MET A 91 -16.40 15.81 -6.75
C MET A 91 -16.50 17.11 -7.57
N GLN A 92 -17.62 17.36 -8.25
CA GLN A 92 -17.85 18.64 -8.92
C GLN A 92 -17.90 19.79 -7.91
N TYR A 93 -18.61 19.61 -6.80
CA TYR A 93 -18.72 20.62 -5.76
C TYR A 93 -17.37 20.91 -5.11
N ASP A 94 -16.57 19.87 -4.85
CA ASP A 94 -15.22 20.04 -4.34
C ASP A 94 -14.30 20.77 -5.32
N ALA A 95 -14.33 20.40 -6.61
CA ALA A 95 -13.55 21.09 -7.64
C ALA A 95 -13.90 22.58 -7.74
N CYS A 96 -15.19 22.94 -7.63
CA CYS A 96 -15.62 24.35 -7.59
C CYS A 96 -15.19 25.06 -6.30
N ARG A 97 -15.24 24.36 -5.15
CA ARG A 97 -14.77 24.88 -3.85
C ARG A 97 -13.28 25.22 -3.89
N GLN A 98 -12.45 24.28 -4.35
CA GLN A 98 -10.99 24.49 -4.44
C GLN A 98 -10.64 25.69 -5.31
N ARG A 99 -11.35 25.88 -6.43
CA ARG A 99 -11.16 27.05 -7.31
C ARG A 99 -11.57 28.36 -6.67
N ALA A 100 -12.69 28.38 -5.95
CA ALA A 100 -13.13 29.57 -5.23
C ALA A 100 -12.13 29.97 -4.12
N GLN A 101 -11.34 29.03 -3.63
CA GLN A 101 -10.28 29.25 -2.64
C GLN A 101 -8.90 29.52 -3.26
N ALA A 102 -8.72 29.20 -4.55
CA ALA A 102 -7.45 29.44 -5.22
C ALA A 102 -7.19 30.96 -5.32
N PRO A 103 -5.96 31.42 -5.02
CA PRO A 103 -5.60 32.81 -5.22
C PRO A 103 -5.85 33.19 -6.69
N PRO A 104 -6.27 34.45 -6.97
CA PRO A 104 -6.45 34.89 -8.34
C PRO A 104 -5.14 34.64 -9.11
N PRO A 105 -5.21 34.15 -10.36
CA PRO A 105 -4.00 33.94 -11.14
C PRO A 105 -3.24 35.26 -11.18
N SER A 106 -1.99 35.25 -10.70
CA SER A 106 -1.12 36.41 -10.76
C SER A 106 -1.13 36.98 -12.18
N ALA A 107 -1.35 38.28 -12.32
CA ALA A 107 -1.30 38.98 -13.61
C ALA A 107 0.09 38.90 -14.27
N VAL A 108 1.11 38.41 -13.54
CA VAL A 108 2.43 38.10 -14.06
C VAL A 108 2.35 36.78 -14.81
N LEU A 109 2.29 36.89 -16.14
CA LEU A 109 2.50 35.80 -17.07
C LEU A 109 3.83 35.10 -16.71
N PRO A 110 3.85 33.78 -16.41
CA PRO A 110 5.12 33.08 -16.22
C PRO A 110 6.01 33.25 -17.47
N PRO A 111 7.34 33.26 -17.31
CA PRO A 111 8.26 33.42 -18.44
C PRO A 111 8.00 32.32 -19.50
N GLY A 112 7.88 32.73 -20.77
CA GLY A 112 7.62 31.83 -21.92
C GLY A 112 6.23 31.95 -22.57
N ILE A 113 5.39 32.92 -22.19
CA ILE A 113 4.05 33.09 -22.82
C ILE A 113 4.11 33.82 -24.18
N ASP A 114 5.23 34.43 -24.52
CA ASP A 114 5.47 34.97 -25.87
C ASP A 114 5.51 33.86 -26.96
N GLU A 115 5.53 32.58 -26.56
CA GLU A 115 5.51 31.42 -27.46
C GLU A 115 4.12 30.81 -27.68
N ARG A 116 3.07 31.27 -26.97
CA ARG A 116 1.71 30.71 -27.15
C ARG A 116 1.02 31.34 -28.35
N SER A 117 0.65 30.50 -29.32
CA SER A 117 -0.17 30.95 -30.44
C SER A 117 -1.52 31.52 -29.96
N ALA A 118 -2.04 32.49 -30.71
CA ALA A 118 -3.34 33.11 -30.40
C ALA A 118 -4.48 32.08 -30.28
N ALA A 119 -4.40 30.98 -31.04
CA ALA A 119 -5.34 29.86 -30.99
C ALA A 119 -5.26 29.10 -29.66
N ALA A 120 -4.05 28.82 -29.15
CA ALA A 120 -3.85 28.16 -27.85
C ALA A 120 -4.36 29.04 -26.70
N ALA A 121 -4.11 30.36 -26.78
CA ALA A 121 -4.64 31.31 -25.80
C ALA A 121 -6.18 31.42 -25.84
N ALA A 122 -6.79 31.35 -27.02
CA ALA A 122 -8.25 31.34 -27.17
C ALA A 122 -8.87 30.06 -26.57
N ALA A 123 -8.33 28.89 -26.92
CA ALA A 123 -8.79 27.60 -26.39
C ALA A 123 -8.70 27.53 -24.86
N GLN A 124 -7.64 28.09 -24.27
CA GLN A 124 -7.49 28.17 -22.82
C GLN A 124 -8.58 29.06 -22.19
N ARG A 125 -8.89 30.22 -22.80
CA ARG A 125 -9.95 31.11 -22.32
C ARG A 125 -11.34 30.47 -22.43
N ASP A 126 -11.60 29.73 -23.51
CA ASP A 126 -12.86 28.99 -23.69
C ASP A 126 -13.00 27.89 -22.65
N THR A 127 -11.94 27.13 -22.41
CA THR A 127 -11.89 26.09 -21.38
C THR A 127 -12.16 26.70 -20.00
N GLU A 128 -11.56 27.85 -19.69
CA GLU A 128 -11.78 28.55 -18.42
C GLU A 128 -13.21 29.09 -18.29
N ARG A 129 -13.80 29.63 -19.37
CA ARG A 129 -15.22 30.05 -19.40
C ARG A 129 -16.16 28.90 -19.12
N GLN A 130 -16.04 27.80 -19.88
CA GLN A 130 -16.85 26.60 -19.70
C GLN A 130 -16.77 26.07 -18.25
N ARG A 131 -15.58 26.12 -17.66
CA ARG A 131 -15.37 25.71 -16.28
C ARG A 131 -16.02 26.65 -15.26
N ARG A 132 -16.04 27.96 -15.51
CA ARG A 132 -16.75 28.94 -14.65
C ARG A 132 -18.25 28.74 -14.74
N ASP A 133 -18.77 28.53 -15.94
CA ASP A 133 -20.18 28.27 -16.19
C ASP A 133 -20.62 26.98 -15.48
N ALA A 134 -19.77 25.94 -15.47
CA ALA A 134 -20.03 24.70 -14.73
C ALA A 134 -20.05 24.85 -13.20
N CYS A 135 -19.46 25.93 -12.66
CA CYS A 135 -19.52 26.29 -11.24
C CYS A 135 -20.54 27.39 -10.94
N ALA A 136 -21.26 27.89 -11.95
CA ALA A 136 -22.28 28.91 -11.76
C ALA A 136 -23.41 28.38 -10.86
N GLY A 137 -23.73 29.11 -9.79
CA GLY A 137 -24.76 28.70 -8.82
C GLY A 137 -24.30 27.68 -7.77
N ILE A 138 -23.06 27.20 -7.82
CA ILE A 138 -22.48 26.38 -6.76
C ILE A 138 -21.80 27.30 -5.74
N GLY A 139 -22.28 27.27 -4.50
CA GLY A 139 -21.80 28.14 -3.44
C GLY A 139 -21.62 27.43 -2.09
N ARG A 140 -21.49 28.22 -1.03
CA ARG A 140 -21.21 27.71 0.33
C ARG A 140 -22.20 26.64 0.81
N ALA A 141 -23.48 26.77 0.46
CA ALA A 141 -24.50 25.80 0.84
C ALA A 141 -24.29 24.42 0.19
N GLN A 142 -23.83 24.37 -1.06
CA GLN A 142 -23.49 23.14 -1.76
C GLN A 142 -22.16 22.57 -1.25
N TYR A 143 -21.18 23.42 -0.95
CA TYR A 143 -19.91 22.99 -0.38
C TYR A 143 -20.07 22.31 0.99
N ALA A 144 -21.00 22.79 1.82
CA ALA A 144 -21.32 22.16 3.11
C ALA A 144 -21.96 20.77 2.97
N GLN A 145 -22.45 20.40 1.79
CA GLN A 145 -23.10 19.11 1.55
C GLN A 145 -22.14 18.03 1.05
N ILE A 146 -20.93 18.37 0.64
CA ILE A 146 -19.95 17.43 0.04
C ILE A 146 -19.82 16.15 0.88
N ASP A 147 -19.52 16.28 2.18
CA ASP A 147 -19.30 15.13 3.06
C ASP A 147 -20.58 14.30 3.28
N THR A 148 -21.75 14.93 3.22
CA THR A 148 -23.03 14.23 3.34
C THR A 148 -23.33 13.43 2.08
N ILE A 149 -23.04 14.01 0.90
CA ILE A 149 -23.20 13.33 -0.39
C ILE A 149 -22.22 12.15 -0.48
N LEU A 150 -20.95 12.35 -0.12
CA LEU A 150 -19.94 11.28 -0.09
C LEU A 150 -20.35 10.14 0.83
N ARG A 151 -20.78 10.42 2.07
CA ARG A 151 -21.27 9.38 3.00
C ARG A 151 -22.49 8.64 2.46
N SER A 152 -23.39 9.34 1.78
CA SER A 152 -24.58 8.73 1.16
C SER A 152 -24.22 7.82 -0.01
N ALA A 153 -23.26 8.23 -0.86
CA ALA A 153 -22.74 7.41 -1.96
C ALA A 153 -22.02 6.17 -1.43
N ALA A 154 -21.16 6.35 -0.43
CA ALA A 154 -20.42 5.26 0.22
C ALA A 154 -21.36 4.24 0.89
N ALA A 155 -22.42 4.70 1.57
CA ALA A 155 -23.43 3.85 2.18
C ALA A 155 -24.24 3.04 1.15
N GLN A 156 -24.31 3.50 -0.09
CA GLN A 156 -24.93 2.78 -1.22
C GLN A 156 -23.95 1.88 -1.98
N GLY A 157 -22.69 1.78 -1.54
CA GLY A 157 -21.69 0.87 -2.12
C GLY A 157 -20.79 1.50 -3.19
N ASP A 158 -20.77 2.82 -3.36
CA ASP A 158 -19.83 3.47 -4.27
C ASP A 158 -18.40 3.39 -3.72
N ALA A 159 -17.53 2.64 -4.42
CA ALA A 159 -16.16 2.38 -3.99
C ALA A 159 -15.29 3.65 -4.02
N ASP A 160 -15.51 4.56 -4.97
CA ASP A 160 -14.75 5.80 -5.06
C ASP A 160 -15.07 6.75 -3.90
N ALA A 161 -16.35 6.83 -3.49
CA ALA A 161 -16.76 7.56 -2.31
C ALA A 161 -16.22 6.95 -1.01
N GLN A 162 -16.25 5.61 -0.89
CA GLN A 162 -15.64 4.90 0.25
C GLN A 162 -14.14 5.21 0.34
N ARG A 163 -13.41 5.08 -0.77
CA ARG A 163 -11.98 5.41 -0.85
C ARG A 163 -11.70 6.86 -0.47
N THR A 164 -12.48 7.81 -0.99
CA THR A 164 -12.31 9.25 -0.69
C THR A 164 -12.47 9.55 0.80
N LEU A 165 -13.46 8.94 1.46
CA LEU A 165 -13.65 9.09 2.90
C LEU A 165 -12.50 8.45 3.70
N LEU A 166 -11.98 7.31 3.25
CA LEU A 166 -10.82 6.66 3.86
C LEU A 166 -9.55 7.50 3.71
N GLU A 167 -9.29 8.06 2.52
CA GLU A 167 -8.17 8.99 2.29
C GLU A 167 -8.23 10.22 3.20
N GLN A 168 -9.44 10.76 3.43
CA GLN A 168 -9.63 11.86 4.38
C GLN A 168 -9.32 11.44 5.82
N ARG A 169 -9.74 10.24 6.23
CA ARG A 169 -9.40 9.67 7.56
C ARG A 169 -7.90 9.44 7.71
N VAL A 170 -7.23 8.85 6.70
CA VAL A 170 -5.77 8.70 6.66
C VAL A 170 -5.08 10.04 6.91
N ARG A 171 -5.45 11.06 6.15
CA ARG A 171 -4.88 12.40 6.26
C ARG A 171 -5.10 12.98 7.66
N GLY A 172 -6.30 12.85 8.20
CA GLY A 172 -6.62 13.30 9.56
C GLY A 172 -5.77 12.62 10.63
N VAL A 173 -5.54 11.30 10.51
CA VAL A 173 -4.66 10.55 11.41
C VAL A 173 -3.22 11.06 11.30
N LEU A 174 -2.69 11.21 10.07
CA LEU A 174 -1.31 11.67 9.84
C LEU A 174 -1.10 13.14 10.28
N GLU A 175 -2.07 14.02 10.06
CA GLU A 175 -2.04 15.41 10.52
C GLU A 175 -2.04 15.49 12.06
N ARG A 176 -2.89 14.73 12.75
CA ARG A 176 -2.89 14.66 14.22
C ARG A 176 -1.62 14.05 14.77
N ALA A 177 -1.12 12.99 14.12
CA ALA A 177 0.12 12.33 14.49
C ALA A 177 1.34 13.27 14.38
N SER A 178 1.36 14.12 13.34
CA SER A 178 2.45 15.08 13.12
C SER A 178 2.30 16.38 13.91
N ALA A 179 1.10 16.68 14.44
CA ALA A 179 0.84 17.90 15.18
C ALA A 179 1.71 18.00 16.44
N GLY A 180 2.61 18.98 16.47
CA GLY A 180 3.46 19.28 17.63
C GLY A 180 4.76 18.47 17.71
N VAL A 181 5.08 17.66 16.70
CA VAL A 181 6.33 16.89 16.64
C VAL A 181 7.48 17.82 16.25
N ARG A 182 8.55 17.85 17.06
CA ARG A 182 9.77 18.57 16.70
C ARG A 182 10.63 17.74 15.73
N PRO A 183 11.40 18.37 14.83
CA PRO A 183 12.31 17.64 13.95
C PRO A 183 13.23 16.70 14.74
N GLY A 184 13.23 15.41 14.39
CA GLY A 184 14.05 14.38 15.03
C GLY A 184 13.42 13.65 16.22
N GLU A 185 12.24 14.07 16.69
CA GLU A 185 11.47 13.33 17.69
C GLU A 185 10.64 12.22 17.03
N ARG A 186 10.59 11.04 17.67
CA ARG A 186 9.71 9.96 17.22
C ARG A 186 8.27 10.31 17.56
N ILE A 187 7.40 10.20 16.55
CA ILE A 187 5.96 10.34 16.73
C ILE A 187 5.45 9.18 17.57
N VAL A 188 4.73 9.48 18.63
CA VAL A 188 3.97 8.48 19.40
C VAL A 188 2.50 8.77 19.16
N LEU A 189 1.83 7.85 18.48
CA LEU A 189 0.40 7.95 18.24
C LEU A 189 -0.36 7.82 19.55
N SER A 190 -1.49 8.52 19.65
CA SER A 190 -2.46 8.22 20.68
C SER A 190 -3.07 6.84 20.43
N ALA A 191 -3.48 6.12 21.49
CA ALA A 191 -4.17 4.85 21.33
C ALA A 191 -5.47 4.96 20.51
N ALA A 192 -6.07 6.17 20.42
CA ALA A 192 -7.22 6.42 19.58
C ALA A 192 -6.84 6.48 18.09
N ASP A 193 -5.77 7.20 17.77
CA ASP A 193 -5.25 7.29 16.39
C ASP A 193 -4.70 5.95 15.90
N GLU A 194 -4.08 5.14 16.77
CA GLU A 194 -3.67 3.77 16.42
C GLU A 194 -4.87 2.91 16.02
N ARG A 195 -5.95 2.90 16.82
CA ARG A 195 -7.17 2.15 16.50
C ARG A 195 -7.85 2.67 15.24
N GLU A 196 -7.84 3.97 15.01
CA GLU A 196 -8.37 4.55 13.79
C GLU A 196 -7.56 4.13 12.56
N ALA A 197 -6.23 4.15 12.66
CA ALA A 197 -5.33 3.69 11.60
C ALA A 197 -5.54 2.20 11.29
N GLU A 198 -5.64 1.35 12.31
CA GLU A 198 -5.95 -0.08 12.13
C GLU A 198 -7.31 -0.29 11.44
N ALA A 199 -8.33 0.48 11.82
CA ALA A 199 -9.65 0.40 11.19
C ALA A 199 -9.59 0.84 9.71
N VAL A 200 -8.86 1.92 9.41
CA VAL A 200 -8.69 2.39 8.02
C VAL A 200 -7.92 1.38 7.17
N VAL A 201 -6.88 0.74 7.72
CA VAL A 201 -6.16 -0.36 7.04
C VAL A 201 -7.12 -1.48 6.68
N ALA A 202 -7.92 -1.96 7.64
CA ALA A 202 -8.87 -3.05 7.39
C ALA A 202 -9.96 -2.69 6.35
N ASP A 203 -10.45 -1.45 6.38
CA ASP A 203 -11.42 -0.95 5.40
C ASP A 203 -10.79 -0.87 3.98
N LEU A 204 -9.54 -0.40 3.87
CA LEU A 204 -8.82 -0.31 2.59
C LEU A 204 -8.43 -1.68 2.04
N GLU A 205 -8.02 -2.63 2.89
CA GLU A 205 -7.81 -4.03 2.50
C GLU A 205 -9.10 -4.64 1.95
N THR A 206 -10.24 -4.36 2.60
CA THR A 206 -11.54 -4.85 2.13
C THR A 206 -11.84 -4.30 0.73
N LEU A 207 -11.65 -3.00 0.49
CA LEU A 207 -11.82 -2.40 -0.84
C LEU A 207 -10.86 -3.02 -1.87
N ALA A 208 -9.60 -3.19 -1.51
CA ALA A 208 -8.59 -3.81 -2.36
C ALA A 208 -8.98 -5.24 -2.75
N LEU A 209 -9.46 -6.05 -1.80
CA LEU A 209 -9.93 -7.41 -2.05
C LEU A 209 -11.17 -7.47 -2.97
N HIS A 210 -11.98 -6.41 -3.00
CA HIS A 210 -13.10 -6.28 -3.94
C HIS A 210 -12.65 -5.78 -5.34
N GLY A 211 -11.35 -5.60 -5.55
CA GLY A 211 -10.76 -5.21 -6.83
C GLY A 211 -10.47 -3.72 -6.97
N ASP A 212 -10.69 -2.91 -5.93
CA ASP A 212 -10.36 -1.48 -5.99
C ASP A 212 -8.84 -1.27 -5.87
N ARG A 213 -8.16 -1.33 -7.01
CA ARG A 213 -6.70 -1.18 -7.09
C ARG A 213 -6.21 0.20 -6.62
N ALA A 214 -7.05 1.23 -6.69
CA ALA A 214 -6.68 2.56 -6.21
C ALA A 214 -6.56 2.61 -4.68
N SER A 215 -7.40 1.87 -3.94
CA SER A 215 -7.28 1.75 -2.47
C SER A 215 -5.97 1.12 -2.03
N ILE A 216 -5.32 0.30 -2.88
CA ILE A 216 -4.00 -0.28 -2.59
C ILE A 216 -2.93 0.81 -2.43
N GLU A 217 -3.00 1.89 -3.22
CA GLU A 217 -2.06 2.99 -3.10
C GLU A 217 -2.27 3.80 -1.81
N VAL A 218 -3.53 3.96 -1.39
CA VAL A 218 -3.87 4.61 -0.12
C VAL A 218 -3.43 3.74 1.07
N LEU A 219 -3.66 2.43 0.99
CA LEU A 219 -3.22 1.46 1.99
C LEU A 219 -1.70 1.50 2.17
N ALA A 220 -0.97 1.50 1.06
CA ALA A 220 0.50 1.53 1.09
C ALA A 220 1.04 2.81 1.76
N GLN A 221 0.41 3.97 1.58
CA GLN A 221 0.82 5.20 2.27
C GLN A 221 0.80 5.08 3.80
N LEU A 222 -0.20 4.37 4.36
CA LEU A 222 -0.25 4.11 5.80
C LEU A 222 0.80 3.10 6.24
N LEU A 223 0.92 2.00 5.51
CA LEU A 223 1.81 0.90 5.87
C LEU A 223 3.31 1.26 5.69
N GLU A 224 3.61 2.23 4.85
CA GLU A 224 4.98 2.74 4.66
C GLU A 224 5.34 3.86 5.63
N ALA A 225 4.37 4.46 6.33
CA ALA A 225 4.62 5.55 7.25
C ALA A 225 5.39 5.03 8.49
N PRO A 226 6.71 5.28 8.60
CA PRO A 226 7.57 4.62 9.59
C PRO A 226 7.27 5.04 11.04
N THR A 227 6.43 6.06 11.19
CA THR A 227 5.98 6.62 12.46
C THR A 227 4.76 5.92 13.04
N LEU A 228 4.08 5.07 12.26
CA LEU A 228 2.90 4.35 12.72
C LEU A 228 3.26 2.96 13.23
N ALA A 229 2.67 2.54 14.35
CA ALA A 229 2.86 1.18 14.88
C ALA A 229 2.34 0.10 13.92
N ILE A 230 1.45 0.47 13.01
CA ILE A 230 0.88 -0.38 11.95
C ILE A 230 1.77 -0.51 10.71
N ALA A 231 2.91 0.19 10.66
CA ALA A 231 3.78 0.18 9.49
C ALA A 231 4.28 -1.23 9.18
N ASP A 232 4.11 -1.65 7.93
CA ASP A 232 4.62 -2.89 7.38
C ASP A 232 5.00 -2.65 5.91
N PRO A 233 6.23 -2.16 5.65
CA PRO A 233 6.69 -1.85 4.29
C PRO A 233 6.71 -3.07 3.36
N ALA A 234 6.97 -4.27 3.90
CA ALA A 234 6.95 -5.51 3.12
C ALA A 234 5.53 -5.85 2.66
N TYR A 235 4.54 -5.66 3.53
CA TYR A 235 3.14 -5.89 3.22
C TYR A 235 2.58 -4.84 2.25
N ALA A 236 2.96 -3.56 2.40
CA ALA A 236 2.66 -2.50 1.44
C ALA A 236 3.17 -2.85 0.02
N ALA A 237 4.43 -3.27 -0.06
CA ALA A 237 5.04 -3.68 -1.32
C ALA A 237 4.39 -4.93 -1.92
N ALA A 238 3.95 -5.89 -1.10
CA ALA A 238 3.22 -7.07 -1.57
C ALA A 238 1.90 -6.69 -2.26
N TRP A 239 1.13 -5.77 -1.67
CA TRP A 239 -0.09 -5.25 -2.24
C TRP A 239 0.16 -4.51 -3.56
N ARG A 240 1.14 -3.60 -3.59
CA ARG A 240 1.51 -2.87 -4.82
C ARG A 240 2.00 -3.79 -5.92
N LEU A 241 2.81 -4.80 -5.59
CA LEU A 241 3.21 -5.84 -6.53
C LEU A 241 1.99 -6.56 -7.10
N ALA A 242 1.04 -6.99 -6.26
CA ALA A 242 -0.19 -7.63 -6.72
C ALA A 242 -1.00 -6.72 -7.66
N ALA A 243 -1.18 -5.44 -7.31
CA ALA A 243 -1.95 -4.46 -8.08
C ALA A 243 -1.35 -4.16 -9.47
N ARG A 244 -0.02 -4.17 -9.57
CA ARG A 244 0.71 -3.84 -10.81
C ARG A 244 0.71 -4.98 -11.83
N GLN A 245 0.32 -6.19 -11.45
CA GLN A 245 0.27 -7.30 -12.40
C GLN A 245 -0.97 -7.23 -13.31
N ALA A 246 -0.79 -7.71 -14.55
CA ALA A 246 -1.86 -7.74 -15.54
C ALA A 246 -2.96 -8.74 -15.12
N PRO A 247 -4.24 -8.35 -15.08
CA PRO A 247 -5.34 -9.25 -14.72
C PRO A 247 -5.51 -10.37 -15.75
N GLY A 248 -6.03 -11.52 -15.31
CA GLY A 248 -6.35 -12.67 -16.16
C GLY A 248 -5.16 -13.58 -16.51
N ALA A 249 -3.94 -13.23 -16.09
CA ALA A 249 -2.76 -14.07 -16.22
C ALA A 249 -2.38 -14.70 -14.87
N PRO A 250 -1.65 -15.84 -14.84
CA PRO A 250 -1.02 -16.31 -13.61
C PRO A 250 0.01 -15.29 -13.10
N PHE A 251 0.23 -15.28 -11.78
CA PHE A 251 1.22 -14.38 -11.17
C PHE A 251 2.63 -14.66 -11.75
N PRO A 252 3.36 -13.64 -12.23
CA PRO A 252 4.66 -13.85 -12.87
C PRO A 252 5.73 -14.36 -11.90
N ALA A 253 6.77 -14.98 -12.46
CA ALA A 253 7.99 -15.29 -11.72
C ALA A 253 8.70 -13.99 -11.26
N PRO A 254 9.47 -14.01 -10.15
CA PRO A 254 10.06 -12.81 -9.56
C PRO A 254 10.90 -11.94 -10.52
N GLU A 255 11.50 -12.52 -11.55
CA GLU A 255 12.33 -11.83 -12.55
C GLU A 255 11.48 -11.03 -13.57
N ARG A 256 10.18 -11.29 -13.64
CA ARG A 256 9.23 -10.68 -14.58
C ARG A 256 8.18 -9.80 -13.91
N LEU A 257 8.30 -9.57 -12.60
CA LEU A 257 7.33 -8.76 -11.84
C LEU A 257 7.42 -7.29 -12.24
N ALA A 258 6.30 -6.72 -12.68
CA ALA A 258 6.20 -5.30 -12.96
C ALA A 258 6.39 -4.47 -11.68
N GLY A 259 7.28 -3.47 -11.74
CA GLY A 259 7.53 -2.55 -10.63
C GLY A 259 8.42 -3.09 -9.50
N ARG A 260 8.99 -4.30 -9.64
CA ARG A 260 9.81 -4.91 -8.58
C ARG A 260 11.00 -4.04 -8.18
N GLU A 261 11.75 -3.51 -9.14
CA GLU A 261 12.96 -2.72 -8.86
C GLU A 261 12.65 -1.46 -8.06
N GLU A 262 11.64 -0.68 -8.52
CA GLU A 262 11.16 0.53 -7.85
C GLU A 262 10.67 0.25 -6.43
N LEU A 263 9.86 -0.80 -6.24
CA LEU A 263 9.28 -1.12 -4.93
C LEU A 263 10.32 -1.65 -3.94
N PHE A 264 11.42 -2.24 -4.42
CA PHE A 264 12.41 -2.90 -3.57
C PHE A 264 13.61 -2.03 -3.25
N GLU A 265 13.77 -0.88 -3.90
CA GLU A 265 14.87 0.07 -3.69
C GLU A 265 15.06 0.42 -2.20
N TRP A 266 13.95 0.55 -1.47
CA TRP A 266 13.93 1.01 -0.07
C TRP A 266 13.72 -0.12 0.94
N LEU A 267 13.62 -1.37 0.49
CA LEU A 267 13.36 -2.54 1.34
C LEU A 267 14.64 -3.32 1.60
N ASP A 268 14.78 -3.81 2.84
CA ASP A 268 15.85 -4.75 3.15
C ASP A 268 15.58 -6.15 2.53
N PRO A 269 16.60 -7.02 2.40
CA PRO A 269 16.44 -8.33 1.75
C PRO A 269 15.38 -9.22 2.40
N ALA A 270 15.15 -9.13 3.71
CA ALA A 270 14.13 -9.92 4.39
C ALA A 270 12.72 -9.41 4.05
N GLN A 271 12.53 -8.08 4.05
CA GLN A 271 11.29 -7.44 3.61
C GLN A 271 10.97 -7.75 2.14
N GLN A 272 11.98 -7.72 1.26
CA GLN A 272 11.81 -8.11 -0.15
C GLN A 272 11.32 -9.55 -0.29
N GLN A 273 11.93 -10.50 0.45
CA GLN A 273 11.50 -11.91 0.44
C GLN A 273 10.07 -12.07 0.97
N GLN A 274 9.72 -11.36 2.04
CA GLN A 274 8.36 -11.37 2.58
C GLN A 274 7.34 -10.81 1.56
N ALA A 275 7.66 -9.71 0.88
CA ALA A 275 6.80 -9.13 -0.15
C ALA A 275 6.56 -10.11 -1.31
N LEU A 276 7.62 -10.76 -1.80
CA LEU A 276 7.55 -11.79 -2.84
C LEU A 276 6.74 -13.01 -2.42
N ALA A 277 6.81 -13.40 -1.15
CA ALA A 277 6.04 -14.54 -0.63
C ALA A 277 4.53 -14.25 -0.53
N LEU A 278 4.16 -13.01 -0.21
CA LEU A 278 2.76 -12.61 0.00
C LEU A 278 2.02 -12.22 -1.29
N ALA A 279 2.72 -11.56 -2.22
CA ALA A 279 2.11 -10.98 -3.42
C ALA A 279 1.29 -11.96 -4.29
N PRO A 280 1.68 -13.24 -4.50
CA PRO A 280 0.88 -14.18 -5.30
C PRO A 280 -0.50 -14.45 -4.70
N ALA A 281 -0.58 -14.60 -3.38
CA ALA A 281 -1.84 -14.86 -2.69
C ALA A 281 -2.76 -13.64 -2.70
N LEU A 282 -2.19 -12.43 -2.54
CA LEU A 282 -2.91 -11.17 -2.64
C LEU A 282 -3.44 -10.98 -4.07
N TYR A 283 -2.60 -11.19 -5.08
CA TYR A 283 -2.99 -11.09 -6.49
C TYR A 283 -4.16 -12.01 -6.82
N ALA A 284 -4.12 -13.27 -6.38
CA ALA A 284 -5.19 -14.23 -6.60
C ALA A 284 -6.54 -13.78 -5.99
N GLN A 285 -6.50 -13.06 -4.87
CA GLN A 285 -7.69 -12.60 -4.15
C GLN A 285 -8.23 -11.27 -4.70
N CYS A 286 -7.36 -10.28 -4.97
CA CYS A 286 -7.79 -8.93 -5.33
C CYS A 286 -7.84 -8.67 -6.84
N CYS A 287 -6.84 -9.17 -7.57
CA CYS A 287 -6.37 -8.47 -8.77
C CYS A 287 -6.28 -9.37 -10.00
N ALA A 288 -6.40 -10.68 -9.81
CA ALA A 288 -6.41 -11.67 -10.89
C ALA A 288 -7.67 -11.58 -11.75
N ARG A 289 -8.78 -11.09 -11.19
CA ARG A 289 -10.06 -10.90 -11.89
C ARG A 289 -10.21 -9.42 -12.28
N ARG A 290 -10.90 -9.17 -13.40
CA ARG A 290 -11.22 -7.81 -13.85
C ARG A 290 -12.38 -7.24 -13.06
#